data_AF-A0A9Q0JXL5-F1
#
_entry.id   AF-A0A9Q0JXL5-F1
#
_cell.length_a   1.000
_cell.length_b   1.000
_cell.length_c   1.000
_cell.angle_alpha   90.00
_cell.angle_beta   90.00
_cell.angle_gamma   90.00
#
_symmetry.space_group_name_H-M   'P 1'
#
loop_
_entity.id
_entity.type
_entity.pdbx_description
1 polymer ?
#
loop_
_entity_poly.entity_id
_entity_poly.type
_entity_poly.pdbx_seq_one_letter_code
_entity_poly.pdbx_strand_id
1 'polypeptide(L)'
;MLLLCFSTRRFGDTFDLCEEVVRECQDMNWGTFKILLTDTLTDHLHPVKVRCYEEIISDSAYLARVLTEGEPQKLPMFQAQPLVHCVPSLEKVLKSQIVLLVSTFSSMERNQLSRQVAIVKQSLFDQGYLDEQFVQLEELQDSDNPNFVEEVVTLFFRDSARLIMNIQQALERNPLDFDRLDNYMHQFKGSSSSIGAKKVKDESTQFREYCKTGNVDGCMRSFQQVKKEHAILKKKLESYFQLARQAGSAGTACRPARN
;
A
#
# COMPACT_ATOMS: atom_id res chain seq x y z
N MET A 1 -13.42 -22.70 -13.59
CA MET A 1 -14.47 -21.98 -14.35
C MET A 1 -13.89 -20.97 -15.33
N LEU A 2 -12.74 -20.36 -15.00
CA LEU A 2 -11.90 -19.55 -15.90
C LEU A 2 -11.74 -20.09 -17.33
N LEU A 3 -11.48 -21.40 -17.50
CA LEU A 3 -11.31 -22.07 -18.82
C LEU A 3 -12.55 -22.03 -19.74
N LEU A 4 -13.76 -21.96 -19.18
CA LEU A 4 -15.00 -21.93 -19.97
C LEU A 4 -15.34 -20.52 -20.45
N CYS A 5 -15.01 -19.50 -19.66
CA CYS A 5 -15.26 -18.09 -19.98
C CYS A 5 -14.44 -17.59 -21.17
N PHE A 6 -13.20 -18.04 -21.32
CA PHE A 6 -12.34 -17.65 -22.44
C PHE A 6 -12.66 -18.39 -23.75
N SER A 7 -13.27 -19.57 -23.69
CA SER A 7 -13.47 -20.42 -24.89
C SER A 7 -14.80 -20.22 -25.62
N THR A 8 -15.83 -19.56 -25.05
CA THR A 8 -17.21 -19.70 -25.59
C THR A 8 -18.11 -18.46 -25.75
N ARG A 9 -17.71 -17.21 -25.47
CA ARG A 9 -18.64 -16.05 -25.58
C ARG A 9 -18.24 -14.95 -26.56
N ARG A 10 -19.26 -14.39 -27.23
CA ARG A 10 -19.16 -13.31 -28.22
C ARG A 10 -18.71 -12.00 -27.58
N PHE A 11 -18.10 -11.15 -28.40
CA PHE A 11 -17.49 -9.84 -28.16
C PHE A 11 -18.31 -8.77 -27.38
N GLY A 12 -19.50 -9.07 -26.85
CA GLY A 12 -20.39 -8.13 -26.15
C GLY A 12 -20.43 -8.27 -24.61
N ASP A 13 -19.94 -9.37 -24.05
CA ASP A 13 -20.11 -9.71 -22.62
C ASP A 13 -18.89 -9.32 -21.74
N THR A 14 -18.09 -8.33 -22.17
CA THR A 14 -16.84 -7.95 -21.49
C THR A 14 -17.03 -7.37 -20.09
N PHE A 15 -18.23 -6.88 -19.76
CA PHE A 15 -18.51 -6.26 -18.46
C PHE A 15 -18.78 -7.29 -17.35
N ASP A 16 -19.49 -8.39 -17.65
CA ASP A 16 -19.81 -9.46 -16.69
C ASP A 16 -18.59 -10.33 -16.33
N LEU A 17 -17.60 -10.39 -17.22
CA LEU A 17 -16.37 -11.16 -17.02
C LEU A 17 -15.52 -10.63 -15.84
N CYS A 18 -15.58 -9.32 -15.60
CA CYS A 18 -14.80 -8.69 -14.52
C CYS A 18 -15.35 -9.04 -13.14
N GLU A 19 -16.66 -9.03 -12.92
CA GLU A 19 -17.23 -9.31 -11.60
C GLU A 19 -17.04 -10.77 -11.16
N GLU A 20 -17.14 -11.72 -12.08
CA GLU A 20 -17.01 -13.15 -11.76
C GLU A 20 -15.55 -13.54 -11.46
N VAL A 21 -14.60 -13.02 -12.24
CA VAL A 21 -13.17 -13.18 -11.98
C VAL A 21 -12.76 -12.49 -10.67
N VAL A 22 -13.32 -11.31 -10.38
CA VAL A 22 -13.10 -10.61 -9.11
C VAL A 22 -13.60 -11.45 -7.93
N ARG A 23 -14.76 -12.09 -8.04
CA ARG A 23 -15.32 -12.97 -7.00
C ARG A 23 -14.48 -14.22 -6.77
N GLU A 24 -14.03 -14.87 -7.85
CA GLU A 24 -13.22 -16.10 -7.77
C GLU A 24 -11.81 -15.81 -7.24
N CYS A 25 -11.23 -14.65 -7.58
CA CYS A 25 -9.91 -14.23 -7.13
C CYS A 25 -9.89 -13.46 -5.80
N GLN A 26 -11.05 -13.16 -5.18
CA GLN A 26 -11.15 -12.24 -4.03
C GLN A 26 -10.25 -12.65 -2.85
N ASP A 27 -10.06 -13.96 -2.65
CA ASP A 27 -9.34 -14.54 -1.51
C ASP A 27 -7.94 -15.08 -1.90
N MET A 28 -7.51 -14.87 -3.15
CA MET A 28 -6.23 -15.38 -3.65
C MET A 28 -5.09 -14.39 -3.39
N ASN A 29 -3.96 -14.90 -2.90
CA ASN A 29 -2.72 -14.12 -2.88
C ASN A 29 -2.10 -14.07 -4.30
N TRP A 30 -1.25 -13.06 -4.55
CA TRP A 30 -0.61 -12.83 -5.84
C TRP A 30 0.20 -14.04 -6.35
N GLY A 31 0.83 -14.79 -5.44
CA GLY A 31 1.60 -15.99 -5.80
C GLY A 31 0.73 -17.08 -6.42
N THR A 32 -0.40 -17.39 -5.79
CA THR A 32 -1.38 -18.37 -6.29
C THR A 32 -2.02 -17.90 -7.59
N PHE A 33 -2.38 -16.62 -7.66
CA PHE A 33 -2.97 -16.04 -8.87
C PHE A 33 -2.03 -16.10 -10.08
N LYS A 34 -0.75 -15.78 -9.88
CA LYS A 34 0.26 -15.80 -10.96
C LYS A 34 0.41 -17.19 -11.57
N ILE A 35 0.39 -18.23 -10.74
CA ILE A 35 0.44 -19.63 -11.19
C ILE A 35 -0.80 -19.95 -12.01
N LEU A 36 -1.99 -19.67 -11.48
CA LEU A 36 -3.26 -19.93 -12.16
C LEU A 36 -3.37 -19.20 -13.50
N LEU A 37 -2.94 -17.94 -13.56
CA LEU A 37 -2.90 -17.15 -14.79
C LEU A 37 -1.92 -17.75 -15.80
N THR A 38 -0.74 -18.19 -15.36
CA THR A 38 0.29 -18.80 -16.22
C THR A 38 -0.20 -20.12 -16.80
N ASP A 39 -0.82 -20.97 -16.00
CA ASP A 39 -1.37 -22.26 -16.45
C ASP A 39 -2.51 -22.03 -17.44
N THR A 40 -3.45 -21.12 -17.11
CA THR A 40 -4.57 -20.79 -17.99
C THR A 40 -4.11 -20.20 -19.33
N LEU A 41 -3.10 -19.32 -19.31
CA LEU A 41 -2.49 -18.78 -20.53
C LEU A 41 -1.77 -19.87 -21.32
N THR A 42 -1.08 -20.79 -20.65
CA THR A 42 -0.38 -21.91 -21.29
C THR A 42 -1.37 -22.82 -22.01
N ASP A 43 -2.48 -23.15 -21.36
CA ASP A 43 -3.57 -23.95 -21.93
C ASP A 43 -4.23 -23.26 -23.12
N HIS A 44 -4.51 -21.95 -23.05
CA HIS A 44 -5.08 -21.21 -24.18
C HIS A 44 -4.14 -21.07 -25.36
N LEU A 45 -2.83 -20.97 -25.10
CA LEU A 45 -1.82 -20.92 -26.14
C LEU A 45 -1.45 -22.30 -26.68
N HIS A 46 -1.81 -23.38 -25.99
CA HIS A 46 -1.47 -24.74 -26.38
C HIS A 46 -2.06 -25.14 -27.75
N PRO A 47 -3.35 -24.92 -28.07
CA PRO A 47 -3.91 -25.18 -29.39
C PRO A 47 -3.22 -24.40 -30.51
N VAL A 48 -2.79 -23.17 -30.24
CA VAL A 48 -2.10 -22.33 -31.22
C VAL A 48 -0.68 -22.82 -31.42
N LYS A 49 0.03 -23.18 -30.34
CA LYS A 49 1.35 -23.81 -30.42
C LYS A 49 1.29 -25.12 -31.19
N VAL A 50 0.34 -26.01 -30.87
CA VAL A 50 0.21 -27.33 -31.51
C VAL A 50 -0.14 -27.18 -32.99
N ARG A 51 -1.18 -26.40 -33.34
CA ARG A 51 -1.55 -26.21 -34.75
C ARG A 51 -0.46 -25.51 -35.56
N CYS A 52 0.21 -24.48 -35.02
CA CYS A 52 1.31 -23.83 -35.71
C CYS A 52 2.54 -24.73 -35.84
N TYR A 53 2.91 -25.50 -34.80
CA TYR A 53 4.06 -26.41 -34.89
C TYR A 53 3.78 -27.59 -35.82
N GLU A 54 2.59 -28.19 -35.75
CA GLU A 54 2.23 -29.31 -36.64
C GLU A 54 2.17 -28.87 -38.11
N GLU A 55 1.61 -27.70 -38.41
CA GLU A 55 1.58 -27.18 -39.78
C GLU A 55 2.98 -26.83 -40.32
N ILE A 56 3.86 -26.24 -39.49
CA ILE A 56 5.25 -25.91 -39.89
C ILE A 56 6.11 -27.17 -40.04
N ILE A 57 5.92 -28.18 -39.20
CA ILE A 57 6.68 -29.45 -39.27
C ILE A 57 6.16 -30.36 -40.39
N SER A 58 4.88 -30.24 -40.76
CA SER A 58 4.30 -31.02 -41.87
C SER A 58 4.70 -30.48 -43.25
N ASP A 59 5.23 -29.26 -43.33
CA ASP A 59 5.80 -28.71 -44.57
C ASP A 59 7.20 -29.28 -44.82
N SER A 60 7.25 -30.39 -45.58
CA SER A 60 8.50 -31.05 -45.94
C SER A 60 9.42 -30.18 -46.79
N ALA A 61 8.90 -29.18 -47.52
CA ALA A 61 9.70 -28.28 -48.34
C ALA A 61 10.41 -27.23 -47.47
N TYR A 62 9.75 -26.75 -46.41
CA TYR A 62 10.37 -25.89 -45.40
C TYR A 62 11.49 -26.62 -44.65
N LEU A 63 11.21 -27.84 -44.15
CA LEU A 63 12.21 -28.67 -43.43
C LEU A 63 13.40 -29.03 -44.32
N ALA A 64 13.16 -29.41 -45.58
CA ALA A 64 14.23 -29.74 -46.52
C ALA A 64 15.16 -28.55 -46.78
N ARG A 65 14.63 -27.33 -46.91
CA ARG A 65 15.42 -26.11 -47.14
C ARG A 65 16.26 -25.70 -45.93
N VAL A 66 15.70 -25.78 -44.72
CA VAL A 66 16.44 -25.51 -43.48
C VAL A 66 17.59 -26.50 -43.28
N LEU A 67 17.37 -27.78 -43.61
CA LEU A 67 18.39 -28.82 -43.49
C LEU A 67 19.46 -28.78 -44.59
N THR A 68 19.16 -28.20 -45.76
CA THR A 68 20.13 -28.08 -46.88
C THR A 68 20.92 -26.78 -46.88
N GLU A 69 20.33 -25.66 -46.46
CA GLU A 69 20.97 -24.34 -46.55
C GLU A 69 21.71 -23.90 -45.27
N GLY A 70 21.58 -24.64 -44.17
CA GLY A 70 22.49 -24.54 -43.02
C GLY A 70 22.47 -23.23 -42.20
N GLU A 71 21.76 -22.18 -42.60
CA GLU A 71 21.48 -21.00 -41.77
C GLU A 71 20.14 -20.34 -42.12
N PRO A 72 19.43 -19.77 -41.12
CA PRO A 72 18.18 -19.06 -41.32
C PRO A 72 18.47 -17.63 -41.77
N GLN A 73 18.98 -17.43 -42.98
CA GLN A 73 19.14 -16.08 -43.51
C GLN A 73 18.63 -15.96 -44.95
N LYS A 74 17.45 -15.32 -45.03
CA LYS A 74 16.68 -14.88 -46.22
C LYS A 74 15.70 -15.91 -46.79
N LEU A 75 14.58 -16.14 -46.11
CA LEU A 75 13.38 -16.70 -46.76
C LEU A 75 12.41 -15.58 -47.19
N PRO A 76 11.97 -15.54 -48.47
CA PRO A 76 10.81 -14.76 -48.86
C PRO A 76 9.55 -15.45 -48.34
N MET A 77 8.82 -14.73 -47.51
CA MET A 77 7.54 -15.09 -46.92
C MET A 77 6.47 -15.26 -48.01
N PHE A 78 6.32 -16.46 -48.59
CA PHE A 78 5.28 -16.75 -49.57
C PHE A 78 4.34 -17.85 -49.06
N GLN A 79 3.10 -17.45 -48.77
CA GLN A 79 1.88 -18.26 -48.63
C GLN A 79 1.77 -19.28 -47.47
N ALA A 80 1.85 -18.80 -46.23
CA ALA A 80 1.15 -19.40 -45.08
C ALA A 80 -0.02 -18.48 -44.67
N GLN A 81 -1.06 -18.38 -45.52
CA GLN A 81 -1.99 -17.26 -45.49
C GLN A 81 -3.26 -17.34 -44.61
N PRO A 82 -3.62 -18.43 -43.89
CA PRO A 82 -4.71 -18.34 -42.92
C PRO A 82 -4.25 -17.90 -41.51
N LEU A 83 -3.02 -18.26 -41.09
CA LEU A 83 -2.60 -18.15 -39.68
C LEU A 83 -1.73 -16.93 -39.36
N VAL A 84 -1.03 -16.33 -40.35
CA VAL A 84 -0.26 -15.09 -40.14
C VAL A 84 -1.17 -13.90 -39.82
N HIS A 85 -2.43 -13.93 -40.24
CA HIS A 85 -3.43 -12.90 -39.95
C HIS A 85 -4.09 -13.04 -38.56
N CYS A 86 -3.98 -14.23 -37.94
CA CYS A 86 -4.67 -14.56 -36.68
C CYS A 86 -3.78 -14.29 -35.46
N VAL A 87 -2.46 -14.51 -35.58
CA VAL A 87 -1.47 -14.31 -34.50
C VAL A 87 -1.42 -12.85 -33.98
N PRO A 88 -1.44 -11.79 -34.81
CA PRO A 88 -1.40 -10.41 -34.31
C PRO A 88 -2.68 -9.99 -33.59
N SER A 89 -3.83 -10.55 -33.99
CA SER A 89 -5.12 -10.31 -33.35
C SER A 89 -5.20 -11.02 -32.00
N LEU A 90 -4.71 -12.25 -31.91
CA LEU A 90 -4.62 -12.99 -30.65
C LEU A 90 -3.65 -12.33 -29.67
N GLU A 91 -2.49 -11.86 -30.15
CA GLU A 91 -1.51 -11.14 -29.32
C GLU A 91 -2.09 -9.83 -28.76
N LYS A 92 -2.83 -9.06 -29.57
CA LYS A 92 -3.50 -7.83 -29.11
C LYS A 92 -4.58 -8.12 -28.06
N VAL A 93 -5.41 -9.14 -28.29
CA VAL A 93 -6.46 -9.56 -27.35
C VAL A 93 -5.83 -10.04 -26.05
N LEU A 94 -4.82 -10.90 -26.11
CA LEU A 94 -4.14 -11.45 -24.93
C LEU A 94 -3.45 -10.36 -24.12
N LYS A 95 -2.73 -9.43 -24.77
CA LYS A 95 -2.11 -8.27 -24.10
C LYS A 95 -3.16 -7.40 -23.42
N SER A 96 -4.27 -7.10 -24.09
CA SER A 96 -5.34 -6.28 -23.52
C SER A 96 -6.00 -6.96 -22.31
N GLN A 97 -6.21 -8.28 -22.38
CA GLN A 97 -6.88 -9.04 -21.32
C GLN A 97 -5.99 -9.25 -20.10
N ILE A 98 -4.68 -9.47 -20.30
CA ILE A 98 -3.68 -9.52 -19.22
C ILE A 98 -3.59 -8.16 -18.52
N VAL A 99 -3.54 -7.04 -19.27
CA VAL A 99 -3.51 -5.69 -18.69
C VAL A 99 -4.75 -5.43 -17.83
N LEU A 100 -5.93 -5.82 -18.32
CA LEU A 100 -7.18 -5.67 -17.56
C LEU A 100 -7.16 -6.51 -16.28
N LEU A 101 -6.82 -7.81 -16.35
CA LEU A 101 -6.73 -8.70 -15.19
C LEU A 101 -5.74 -8.21 -14.14
N VAL A 102 -4.54 -7.78 -14.56
CA VAL A 102 -3.51 -7.22 -13.66
C VAL A 102 -4.01 -5.92 -13.02
N SER A 103 -4.63 -5.03 -13.80
CA SER A 103 -5.17 -3.77 -13.27
C SER A 103 -6.29 -3.98 -12.26
N THR A 104 -7.16 -4.97 -12.49
CA THR A 104 -8.26 -5.33 -11.58
C THR A 104 -7.72 -5.93 -10.29
N PHE A 105 -6.72 -6.84 -10.36
CA PHE A 105 -6.08 -7.40 -9.17
C PHE A 105 -5.37 -6.32 -8.35
N SER A 106 -4.58 -5.44 -8.98
CA SER A 106 -3.94 -4.31 -8.31
C SER A 106 -4.95 -3.33 -7.69
N SER A 107 -6.13 -3.16 -8.30
CA SER A 107 -7.23 -2.39 -7.70
C SER A 107 -7.76 -3.06 -6.43
N MET A 108 -7.90 -4.38 -6.44
CA MET A 108 -8.39 -5.17 -5.32
C MET A 108 -7.44 -5.16 -4.12
N GLU A 109 -6.13 -5.30 -4.35
CA GLU A 109 -5.10 -5.21 -3.31
C GLU A 109 -5.04 -3.80 -2.69
N ARG A 110 -5.16 -2.74 -3.51
CA ARG A 110 -5.29 -1.36 -3.00
C ARG A 110 -6.53 -1.16 -2.14
N ASN A 111 -7.66 -1.76 -2.51
CA ASN A 111 -8.88 -1.72 -1.71
C ASN A 111 -8.70 -2.44 -0.37
N GLN A 112 -7.97 -3.56 -0.34
CA GLN A 112 -7.65 -4.27 0.89
C GLN A 112 -6.72 -3.46 1.80
N LEU A 113 -5.66 -2.86 1.26
CA LEU A 113 -4.74 -2.00 2.02
C LEU A 113 -5.47 -0.77 2.57
N SER A 114 -6.31 -0.11 1.76
CA SER A 114 -7.09 1.06 2.18
C SER A 114 -8.06 0.72 3.33
N ARG A 115 -8.70 -0.46 3.28
CA ARG A 115 -9.52 -0.98 4.38
C ARG A 115 -8.68 -1.21 5.64
N GLN A 116 -7.49 -1.79 5.51
CA GLN A 116 -6.60 -2.00 6.66
C GLN A 116 -6.15 -0.68 7.28
N VAL A 117 -5.81 0.34 6.48
CA VAL A 117 -5.48 1.69 6.96
C VAL A 117 -6.63 2.25 7.80
N ALA A 118 -7.87 2.16 7.32
CA ALA A 118 -9.05 2.62 8.04
C ALA A 118 -9.27 1.85 9.36
N ILE A 119 -9.09 0.52 9.37
CA ILE A 119 -9.21 -0.30 10.58
C ILE A 119 -8.14 0.08 11.62
N VAL A 120 -6.88 0.21 11.18
CA VAL A 120 -5.78 0.61 12.07
C VAL A 120 -6.06 1.99 12.65
N LYS A 121 -6.46 2.96 11.82
CA LYS A 121 -6.85 4.29 12.26
C LYS A 121 -7.95 4.22 13.31
N GLN A 122 -9.06 3.55 13.02
CA GLN A 122 -10.18 3.41 13.97
C GLN A 122 -9.73 2.80 15.29
N SER A 123 -8.86 1.78 15.25
CA SER A 123 -8.33 1.15 16.46
C SER A 123 -7.53 2.12 17.34
N LEU A 124 -6.89 3.15 16.77
CA LEU A 124 -6.16 4.17 17.52
C LEU A 124 -7.13 5.10 18.27
N PHE A 125 -8.27 5.42 17.68
CA PHE A 125 -9.33 6.18 18.34
C PHE A 125 -10.02 5.35 19.44
N ASP A 126 -10.39 4.10 19.14
CA ASP A 126 -11.08 3.22 20.09
C ASP A 126 -10.23 2.93 21.33
N GLN A 127 -8.92 2.75 21.14
CA GLN A 127 -7.96 2.58 22.25
C GLN A 127 -7.62 3.92 22.97
N GLY A 128 -8.13 5.04 22.47
CA GLY A 128 -7.97 6.38 23.04
C GLY A 128 -6.60 7.00 22.80
N TYR A 129 -5.81 6.52 21.83
CA TYR A 129 -4.52 7.13 21.50
C TYR A 129 -4.67 8.45 20.74
N LEU A 130 -5.68 8.53 19.88
CA LEU A 130 -6.01 9.71 19.09
C LEU A 130 -7.38 10.28 19.50
N ASP A 131 -7.57 11.59 19.31
CA ASP A 131 -8.85 12.28 19.43
C ASP A 131 -9.19 13.08 18.16
N GLU A 132 -10.35 13.75 18.17
CA GLU A 132 -10.89 14.50 17.03
C GLU A 132 -9.92 15.53 16.44
N GLN A 133 -8.93 16.02 17.21
CA GLN A 133 -7.94 16.95 16.69
C GLN A 133 -7.07 16.33 15.59
N PHE A 134 -6.86 15.01 15.62
CA PHE A 134 -6.14 14.31 14.55
C PHE A 134 -6.95 14.29 13.25
N VAL A 135 -8.28 14.17 13.33
CA VAL A 135 -9.16 14.24 12.14
C VAL A 135 -9.08 15.63 11.52
N GLN A 136 -9.14 16.68 12.34
CA GLN A 136 -8.99 18.06 11.87
C GLN A 136 -7.63 18.29 11.21
N LEU A 137 -6.56 17.66 11.72
CA LEU A 137 -5.24 17.72 11.11
C LEU A 137 -5.21 17.05 9.73
N GLU A 138 -5.92 15.92 9.57
CA GLU A 138 -6.07 15.23 8.28
C GLU A 138 -6.89 16.02 7.25
N GLU A 139 -7.90 16.78 7.69
CA GLU A 139 -8.71 17.65 6.82
C GLU A 139 -7.89 18.77 6.16
N LEU A 140 -6.72 19.11 6.73
CA LEU A 140 -5.79 20.08 6.16
C LEU A 140 -4.90 19.50 5.06
N GLN A 141 -4.93 18.18 4.86
CA GLN A 141 -4.16 17.52 3.81
C GLN A 141 -4.89 17.62 2.46
N ASP A 142 -4.17 18.05 1.42
CA ASP A 142 -4.71 18.19 0.07
C ASP A 142 -3.85 17.47 -0.99
N SER A 143 -4.20 17.62 -2.26
CA SER A 143 -3.46 17.02 -3.38
C SER A 143 -2.07 17.63 -3.60
N ASP A 144 -1.87 18.86 -3.12
CA ASP A 144 -0.61 19.59 -3.30
C ASP A 144 0.38 19.26 -2.18
N ASN A 145 -0.12 18.86 -1.01
CA ASN A 145 0.66 18.37 0.13
C ASN A 145 0.13 17.04 0.71
N PRO A 146 0.32 15.91 0.00
CA PRO A 146 -0.23 14.61 0.39
C PRO A 146 0.42 13.97 1.64
N ASN A 147 1.51 14.54 2.18
CA ASN A 147 2.23 14.02 3.35
C ASN A 147 2.16 14.93 4.58
N PHE A 148 1.35 16.00 4.53
CA PHE A 148 1.27 17.02 5.57
C PHE A 148 1.14 16.43 6.98
N VAL A 149 0.24 15.48 7.17
CA VAL A 149 -0.05 14.90 8.49
C VAL A 149 1.15 14.11 9.02
N GLU A 150 1.79 13.31 8.15
CA GLU A 150 2.98 12.53 8.53
C GLU A 150 4.15 13.45 8.90
N GLU A 151 4.34 14.55 8.18
CA GLU A 151 5.37 15.54 8.46
C GLU A 151 5.16 16.24 9.81
N VAL A 152 3.93 16.69 10.08
CA VAL A 152 3.58 17.33 11.36
C VAL A 152 3.76 16.37 12.53
N VAL A 153 3.35 15.12 12.39
CA VAL A 153 3.51 14.10 13.43
C VAL A 153 5.00 13.77 13.65
N THR A 154 5.77 13.65 12.57
CA THR A 154 7.21 13.40 12.64
C THR A 154 7.95 14.55 13.33
N LEU A 155 7.56 15.80 13.01
CA LEU A 155 8.05 17.01 13.66
C LEU A 155 7.77 16.98 15.16
N PHE A 156 6.54 16.65 15.57
CA PHE A 156 6.19 16.50 16.98
C PHE A 156 7.11 15.50 17.71
N PHE A 157 7.33 14.30 17.13
CA PHE A 157 8.18 13.28 17.77
C PHE A 157 9.65 13.67 17.84
N ARG A 158 10.14 14.43 16.86
CA ARG A 158 11.49 14.98 16.86
C ARG A 158 11.67 16.01 17.96
N ASP A 159 10.75 16.98 18.05
CA ASP A 159 10.87 18.10 18.98
C ASP A 159 10.62 17.67 20.43
N SER A 160 9.69 16.73 20.64
CA SER A 160 9.38 16.16 21.95
C SER A 160 10.55 15.38 22.57
N ALA A 161 11.45 14.80 21.77
CA ALA A 161 12.63 14.08 22.31
C ALA A 161 13.51 14.99 23.17
N ARG A 162 13.76 16.23 22.72
CA ARG A 162 14.51 17.23 23.49
C ARG A 162 13.75 17.67 24.74
N LEU A 163 12.44 17.85 24.62
CA LEU A 163 11.60 18.27 25.76
C LEU A 163 11.57 17.20 26.86
N ILE A 164 11.38 15.93 26.51
CA ILE A 164 11.42 14.79 27.44
C ILE A 164 12.78 14.72 28.16
N MET A 165 13.89 14.90 27.44
CA MET A 165 15.22 14.91 28.05
C MET A 165 15.38 16.05 29.08
N ASN A 166 14.90 17.26 28.74
CA ASN A 166 14.96 18.41 29.65
C ASN A 166 14.11 18.19 30.92
N ILE A 167 12.93 17.58 30.79
CA ILE A 167 12.08 17.23 31.93
C ILE A 167 12.77 16.20 32.82
N GLN A 168 13.38 15.17 32.23
CA GLN A 168 14.09 14.15 32.99
C GLN A 168 15.24 14.76 33.81
N GLN A 169 16.05 15.62 33.20
CA GLN A 169 17.12 16.33 33.91
C GLN A 169 16.61 17.27 35.01
N ALA A 170 15.42 17.88 34.82
CA ALA A 170 14.82 18.72 35.85
C ALA A 170 14.30 17.92 37.05
N LEU A 171 13.81 16.69 36.81
CA LEU A 171 13.36 15.77 37.86
C LEU A 171 14.52 15.17 38.69
N GLU A 172 15.74 15.16 38.15
CA GLU A 172 16.96 14.70 38.85
C GLU A 172 17.54 15.75 39.81
N ARG A 173 17.05 17.00 39.77
CA ARG A 173 17.53 18.10 40.63
C ARG A 173 16.92 18.04 42.03
N ASN A 174 17.68 18.49 43.03
CA ASN A 174 17.22 18.66 44.40
C ASN A 174 17.68 20.03 44.95
N PRO A 175 16.76 20.93 45.36
CA PRO A 175 15.30 20.78 45.36
C PRO A 175 14.70 20.78 43.94
N LEU A 176 13.52 20.16 43.79
CA LEU A 176 12.77 20.19 42.53
C LEU A 176 12.16 21.58 42.30
N ASP A 177 12.28 22.07 41.07
CA ASP A 177 11.65 23.31 40.61
C ASP A 177 10.32 22.98 39.92
N PHE A 178 9.22 23.02 40.68
CA PHE A 178 7.89 22.67 40.20
C PHE A 178 7.36 23.65 39.15
N ASP A 179 7.68 24.94 39.25
CA ASP A 179 7.24 25.94 38.27
C ASP A 179 7.89 25.69 36.90
N ARG A 180 9.18 25.36 36.89
CA ARG A 180 9.88 24.98 35.67
C ARG A 180 9.33 23.68 35.08
N LEU A 181 9.01 22.70 35.91
CA LEU A 181 8.40 21.44 35.49
C LEU A 181 6.99 21.65 34.92
N ASP A 182 6.16 22.49 35.53
CA ASP A 182 4.83 22.85 35.02
C ASP A 182 4.94 23.53 33.65
N ASN A 183 5.89 24.43 33.47
CA ASN A 183 6.14 25.11 32.18
C ASN A 183 6.51 24.12 31.07
N TYR A 184 7.39 23.15 31.35
CA TYR A 184 7.72 22.11 30.37
C TYR A 184 6.51 21.26 30.01
N MET A 185 5.70 20.87 31.00
CA MET A 185 4.49 20.08 30.72
C MET A 185 3.37 20.88 30.08
N HIS A 186 3.29 22.19 30.32
CA HIS A 186 2.37 23.05 29.61
C HIS A 186 2.70 23.08 28.11
N GLN A 187 3.99 23.25 27.77
CA GLN A 187 4.46 23.16 26.39
C GLN A 187 4.17 21.78 25.80
N PHE A 188 4.46 20.70 26.53
CA PHE A 188 4.27 19.35 26.01
C PHE A 188 2.80 18.99 25.82
N LYS A 189 1.93 19.44 26.73
CA LYS A 189 0.48 19.33 26.61
C LYS A 189 0.00 20.06 25.35
N GLY A 190 0.47 21.29 25.12
CA GLY A 190 0.10 22.08 23.94
C GLY A 190 0.45 21.36 22.63
N SER A 191 1.69 20.90 22.50
CA SER A 191 2.14 20.18 21.29
C SER A 191 1.49 18.80 21.14
N SER A 192 1.20 18.10 22.23
CA SER A 192 0.45 16.83 22.18
C SER A 192 -1.00 17.06 21.76
N SER A 193 -1.59 18.15 22.22
CA SER A 193 -2.96 18.53 21.84
C SER A 193 -3.04 18.82 20.35
N SER A 194 -2.09 19.55 19.76
CA SER A 194 -2.16 19.95 18.34
C SER A 194 -2.13 18.78 17.34
N ILE A 195 -1.65 17.60 17.75
CA ILE A 195 -1.68 16.38 16.91
C ILE A 195 -2.74 15.36 17.35
N GLY A 196 -3.58 15.71 18.33
CA GLY A 196 -4.57 14.81 18.90
C GLY A 196 -4.02 13.63 19.71
N ALA A 197 -2.81 13.75 20.27
CA ALA A 197 -2.18 12.72 21.11
C ALA A 197 -2.84 12.64 22.50
N LYS A 198 -4.04 12.08 22.56
CA LYS A 198 -4.96 12.13 23.71
C LYS A 198 -4.32 11.65 25.02
N LYS A 199 -3.82 10.41 25.09
CA LYS A 199 -3.21 9.88 26.32
C LYS A 199 -2.00 10.67 26.80
N VAL A 200 -1.15 11.13 25.87
CA VAL A 200 0.04 11.94 26.22
C VAL A 200 -0.41 13.28 26.82
N LYS A 201 -1.43 13.91 26.23
CA LYS A 201 -2.04 15.15 26.72
C LYS A 201 -2.67 14.97 28.11
N ASP A 202 -3.36 13.86 28.34
CA ASP A 202 -4.05 13.57 29.60
C ASP A 202 -3.01 13.36 30.73
N GLU A 203 -1.99 12.55 30.49
CA GLU A 203 -0.89 12.34 31.44
C GLU A 203 -0.08 13.62 31.69
N SER A 204 0.16 14.43 30.65
CA SER A 204 0.78 15.75 30.82
C SER A 204 -0.08 16.67 31.70
N THR A 205 -1.40 16.59 31.59
CA THR A 205 -2.32 17.35 32.45
C THR A 205 -2.24 16.86 33.90
N GLN A 206 -2.22 15.54 34.12
CA GLN A 206 -2.09 14.95 35.46
C GLN A 206 -0.75 15.33 36.13
N PHE A 207 0.35 15.33 35.38
CA PHE A 207 1.66 15.77 35.88
C PHE A 207 1.59 17.21 36.40
N ARG A 208 0.94 18.11 35.66
CA ARG A 208 0.78 19.52 36.07
C ARG A 208 0.01 19.68 37.38
N GLU A 209 -1.02 18.87 37.60
CA GLU A 209 -1.72 18.90 38.89
C GLU A 209 -0.80 18.46 40.06
N TYR A 210 0.13 17.54 39.82
CA TYR A 210 1.15 17.19 40.81
C TYR A 210 2.19 18.30 41.02
N CYS A 211 2.54 19.08 40.00
CA CYS A 211 3.39 20.26 40.17
C CYS A 211 2.73 21.29 41.09
N LYS A 212 1.45 21.60 40.84
CA LYS A 212 0.69 22.59 41.66
C LYS A 212 0.56 22.19 43.13
N THR A 213 0.54 20.89 43.41
CA THR A 213 0.43 20.34 44.77
C THR A 213 1.77 19.99 45.41
N GLY A 214 2.89 20.23 44.72
CA GLY A 214 4.24 19.91 45.21
C GLY A 214 4.51 18.40 45.39
N ASN A 215 3.79 17.55 44.65
CA ASN A 215 3.86 16.10 44.82
C ASN A 215 4.96 15.49 43.93
N VAL A 216 6.15 15.27 44.52
CA VAL A 216 7.33 14.72 43.82
C VAL A 216 7.07 13.32 43.26
N ASP A 217 6.51 12.41 44.07
CA ASP A 217 6.23 11.03 43.65
C ASP A 217 5.20 10.98 42.52
N GLY A 218 4.18 11.83 42.60
CA GLY A 218 3.17 12.02 41.57
C GLY A 218 3.79 12.49 40.25
N CYS A 219 4.64 13.51 40.29
CA CYS A 219 5.38 13.99 39.13
C CYS A 219 6.21 12.86 38.51
N MET A 220 7.01 12.15 39.31
CA MET A 220 7.88 11.08 38.81
C MET A 220 7.08 9.96 38.14
N ARG A 221 5.99 9.49 38.77
CA ARG A 221 5.14 8.44 38.20
C ARG A 221 4.44 8.89 36.91
N SER A 222 3.84 10.07 36.92
CA SER A 222 3.14 10.60 35.76
C SER A 222 4.12 10.84 34.60
N PHE A 223 5.36 11.27 34.86
CA PHE A 223 6.37 11.40 33.80
C PHE A 223 6.76 10.07 33.16
N GLN A 224 6.87 8.99 33.95
CA GLN A 224 7.09 7.65 33.38
C GLN A 224 5.93 7.25 32.47
N GLN A 225 4.70 7.57 32.87
CA GLN A 225 3.52 7.27 32.08
C GLN A 225 3.45 8.12 30.80
N VAL A 226 3.80 9.41 30.86
CA VAL A 226 4.01 10.27 29.68
C VAL A 226 5.02 9.64 28.70
N LYS A 227 6.19 9.21 29.17
CA LYS A 227 7.21 8.56 28.33
C LYS A 227 6.70 7.28 27.68
N LYS A 228 5.95 6.46 28.44
CA LYS A 228 5.39 5.21 27.95
C LYS A 228 4.35 5.46 26.86
N GLU A 229 3.36 6.31 27.11
CA GLU A 229 2.28 6.58 26.14
C GLU A 229 2.83 7.28 24.89
N HIS A 230 3.81 8.18 25.05
CA HIS A 230 4.51 8.80 23.92
C HIS A 230 5.22 7.77 23.04
N ALA A 231 5.97 6.84 23.63
CA ALA A 231 6.68 5.80 22.90
C ALA A 231 5.73 4.81 22.19
N ILE A 232 4.62 4.45 22.84
CA ILE A 232 3.59 3.58 22.26
C ILE A 232 2.92 4.28 21.07
N LEU A 233 2.52 5.54 21.25
CA LEU A 233 1.88 6.33 20.20
C LEU A 233 2.81 6.48 18.99
N LYS A 234 4.09 6.78 19.22
CA LYS A 234 5.10 6.89 18.17
C LYS A 234 5.14 5.64 17.29
N LYS A 235 5.32 4.45 17.90
CA LYS A 235 5.37 3.18 17.17
C LYS A 235 4.07 2.90 16.41
N LYS A 236 2.92 3.19 17.02
CA LYS A 236 1.61 2.98 16.39
C LYS A 236 1.41 3.88 15.16
N LEU A 237 1.80 5.15 15.25
CA LEU A 237 1.71 6.09 14.14
C LEU A 237 2.73 5.78 13.04
N GLU A 238 3.95 5.37 13.39
CA GLU A 238 4.95 4.90 12.41
C GLU A 238 4.41 3.72 11.59
N SER A 239 3.82 2.71 12.23
CA SER A 239 3.19 1.58 11.54
C SER A 239 1.98 2.01 10.70
N TYR A 240 1.17 2.93 11.21
CA TYR A 240 0.02 3.47 10.47
C TYR A 240 0.46 4.18 9.18
N PHE A 241 1.42 5.10 9.25
CA PHE A 241 1.90 5.82 8.08
C PHE A 241 2.63 4.90 7.10
N GLN A 242 3.37 3.90 7.59
CA GLN A 242 3.97 2.89 6.72
C GLN A 242 2.91 2.14 5.90
N LEU A 243 1.80 1.75 6.52
CA LEU A 243 0.68 1.09 5.83
C LEU A 243 -0.05 2.05 4.88
N ALA A 244 -0.25 3.31 5.29
CA ALA A 244 -0.88 4.34 4.45
C ALA A 244 -0.06 4.63 3.18
N ARG A 245 1.28 4.70 3.29
CA ARG A 245 2.16 4.82 2.13
C ARG A 245 2.07 3.62 1.20
N GLN A 246 1.94 2.40 1.71
CA GLN A 246 1.76 1.21 0.86
C GLN A 246 0.45 1.27 0.08
N ALA A 247 -0.62 1.75 0.71
CA ALA A 247 -1.90 1.96 0.04
C ALA A 247 -1.83 3.07 -1.05
N GLY A 248 -1.09 4.16 -0.80
CA GLY A 248 -0.98 5.31 -1.71
C GLY A 248 0.05 5.18 -2.85
N SER A 249 1.19 4.53 -2.62
CA SER A 249 2.31 4.44 -3.57
C SER A 249 2.07 3.56 -4.79
N ALA A 250 1.05 2.70 -4.77
CA ALA A 250 0.62 1.94 -5.93
C ALA A 250 -0.12 2.79 -7.00
N GLY A 251 -0.37 4.09 -6.75
CA GLY A 251 -1.08 4.99 -7.67
C GLY A 251 -0.20 5.85 -8.59
N THR A 252 1.10 5.98 -8.31
CA THR A 252 1.96 6.98 -9.00
C THR A 252 2.77 6.40 -10.17
N ALA A 253 2.76 5.08 -10.38
CA ALA A 253 3.55 4.42 -11.43
C ALA A 253 2.92 4.45 -12.85
N CYS A 254 1.78 5.13 -13.06
CA CYS A 254 1.18 5.28 -14.38
C CYS A 254 0.50 6.65 -14.56
N ARG A 255 1.30 7.71 -14.65
CA ARG A 255 0.88 8.92 -15.39
C ARG A 255 1.87 9.14 -16.53
N PRO A 256 1.48 8.95 -17.81
CA PRO A 256 2.33 9.38 -18.91
C PRO A 256 2.45 10.91 -18.84
N ALA A 257 3.69 11.40 -18.84
CA ALA A 257 4.00 12.80 -18.98
C ALA A 257 3.37 13.31 -20.29
N ARG A 258 2.45 14.27 -20.20
CA ARG A 258 2.03 15.08 -21.34
C ARG A 258 3.12 16.11 -21.59
N ASN A 259 3.83 15.96 -22.70
CA ASN A 259 4.40 17.09 -23.47
C ASN A 259 3.69 17.11 -24.81
#